data_AF-A0A7S3UJK4-F1
#
_entry.id   AF-A0A7S3UJK4-F1
#
_cell.length_a   1.000
_cell.length_b   1.000
_cell.length_c   1.000
_cell.angle_alpha   90.00
_cell.angle_beta   90.00
_cell.angle_gamma   90.00
#
_symmetry.space_group_name_H-M   'P 1'
#
loop_
_entity.id
_entity.type
_entity.pdbx_description
1 polymer ?
#
loop_
_entity_poly.entity_id
_entity_poly.type
_entity_poly.pdbx_seq_one_letter_code
_entity_poly.pdbx_strand_id
1 'polypeptide(L)'
;KGPSLHKYPSMLPKFQADRGAVKFVLNGANVMCPGLTHPDAALEDVEAGRVVALHAAGKEHAMAVGFTVMSTAEIKEKNKGIGVDNWHFLGDGLFKLGPLS
;
A
#
# COMPACT_ATOMS: atom_id res chain seq x y z
N LYS A 1 -16.81 5.39 13.64
CA LYS A 1 -15.38 5.69 13.86
C LYS A 1 -14.59 4.76 12.94
N GLY A 2 -14.05 5.25 11.82
CA GLY A 2 -13.34 4.43 10.83
C GLY A 2 -11.86 4.22 11.20
N PRO A 3 -11.11 3.43 10.41
CA PRO A 3 -9.68 3.23 10.58
C PRO A 3 -8.94 4.58 10.67
N SER A 4 -7.92 4.68 11.51
CA SER A 4 -7.15 5.92 11.76
C SER A 4 -6.69 6.60 10.46
N LEU A 5 -6.14 5.82 9.53
CA LEU A 5 -5.65 6.34 8.24
C LEU A 5 -6.79 6.84 7.32
N HIS A 6 -7.98 6.25 7.37
CA HIS A 6 -9.12 6.75 6.57
C HIS A 6 -9.64 8.08 7.08
N LYS A 7 -9.45 8.38 8.38
CA LYS A 7 -9.79 9.68 8.97
C LYS A 7 -8.71 10.74 8.71
N TYR A 8 -7.44 10.33 8.60
CA TYR A 8 -6.30 11.21 8.38
C TYR A 8 -5.46 10.73 7.17
N PRO A 9 -6.02 10.77 5.94
CA PRO A 9 -5.39 10.13 4.77
C PRO A 9 -4.04 10.72 4.37
N SER A 10 -3.73 11.96 4.76
CA SER A 10 -2.45 12.62 4.48
C SER A 10 -1.34 12.31 5.48
N MET A 11 -1.59 11.45 6.49
CA MET A 11 -0.59 11.16 7.52
C MET A 11 0.57 10.26 7.03
N LEU A 12 0.40 9.58 5.89
CA LEU A 12 1.39 8.72 5.25
C LEU A 12 1.54 9.06 3.76
N PRO A 13 2.74 8.88 3.17
CA PRO A 13 2.90 8.95 1.72
C PRO A 13 2.03 7.91 1.01
N LYS A 14 1.41 8.31 -0.10
CA LYS A 14 0.49 7.50 -0.88
C LYS A 14 1.22 6.74 -1.98
N PHE A 15 0.99 5.44 -2.01
CA PHE A 15 1.35 4.54 -3.10
C PHE A 15 0.07 3.98 -3.71
N GLN A 16 -0.15 4.20 -5.01
CA GLN A 16 -1.26 3.64 -5.76
C GLN A 16 -0.76 2.46 -6.59
N ALA A 17 -1.32 1.28 -6.31
CA ALA A 17 -1.08 0.07 -7.08
C ALA A 17 -2.14 -0.12 -8.18
N ASP A 18 -1.81 -0.95 -9.16
CA ASP A 18 -2.72 -1.35 -10.22
C ASP A 18 -3.93 -2.16 -9.68
N ARG A 19 -4.97 -2.27 -10.51
CA ARG A 19 -6.22 -2.95 -10.12
C ARG A 19 -6.07 -4.45 -9.90
N GLY A 20 -5.13 -5.08 -10.60
CA GLY A 20 -4.81 -6.51 -10.48
C GLY A 20 -4.21 -6.87 -9.12
N ALA A 21 -3.46 -5.95 -8.50
CA ALA A 21 -2.85 -6.17 -7.18
C ALA A 21 -3.88 -6.25 -6.03
N VAL A 22 -5.06 -5.61 -6.18
CA VAL A 22 -6.03 -5.41 -5.09
C VAL A 22 -6.42 -6.70 -4.38
N LYS A 23 -6.81 -7.73 -5.14
CA LYS A 23 -7.22 -9.03 -4.56
C LYS A 23 -6.09 -9.65 -3.74
N PHE A 24 -4.85 -9.53 -4.18
CA PHE A 24 -3.70 -10.15 -3.52
C PHE A 24 -3.33 -9.39 -2.24
N VAL A 25 -3.32 -8.05 -2.30
CA VAL A 25 -3.03 -7.19 -1.14
C VAL A 25 -4.06 -7.39 -0.04
N LEU A 26 -5.35 -7.48 -0.38
CA LEU A 26 -6.42 -7.76 0.58
C LEU A 26 -6.44 -9.21 1.09
N ASN A 27 -5.56 -10.08 0.59
CA ASN A 27 -5.29 -11.41 1.12
C ASN A 27 -3.91 -11.49 1.82
N GLY A 28 -3.27 -10.35 2.10
CA GLY A 28 -2.00 -10.26 2.82
C GLY A 28 -0.75 -10.45 1.98
N ALA A 29 -0.85 -10.49 0.64
CA ALA A 29 0.33 -10.55 -0.20
C ALA A 29 1.08 -9.22 -0.22
N ASN A 30 2.39 -9.29 -0.43
CA ASN A 30 3.25 -8.14 -0.68
C ASN A 30 2.98 -7.52 -2.05
N VAL A 31 3.31 -6.24 -2.19
CA VAL A 31 3.16 -5.53 -3.46
C VAL A 31 4.44 -5.64 -4.27
N MET A 32 4.33 -6.28 -5.42
CA MET A 32 5.44 -6.46 -6.35
C MET A 32 5.68 -5.19 -7.17
N CYS A 33 6.93 -4.91 -7.53
CA CYS A 33 7.29 -3.71 -8.30
C CYS A 33 6.46 -3.53 -9.58
N PRO A 34 6.14 -4.57 -10.39
CA PRO A 34 5.26 -4.42 -11.56
C PRO A 34 3.89 -3.83 -11.26
N GLY A 35 3.33 -4.09 -10.07
CA GLY A 35 2.05 -3.50 -9.66
C GLY A 35 2.15 -2.03 -9.22
N LEU A 36 3.37 -1.54 -9.00
CA LEU A 36 3.70 -0.17 -8.61
C LEU A 36 4.27 0.66 -9.77
N THR A 37 4.54 0.05 -10.92
CA THR A 37 5.05 0.69 -12.15
C THR A 37 4.09 0.59 -13.34
N HIS A 38 2.92 -0.03 -13.13
CA HIS A 38 1.83 -0.05 -14.10
C HIS A 38 1.41 1.37 -14.52
N PRO A 39 0.86 1.61 -15.72
CA PRO A 39 0.41 2.94 -16.16
C PRO A 39 -0.58 3.64 -15.20
N ASP A 40 -1.38 2.86 -14.47
CA ASP A 40 -2.33 3.36 -13.47
C ASP A 40 -1.72 3.50 -12.06
N ALA A 41 -0.44 3.19 -11.88
CA ALA A 41 0.26 3.32 -10.60
C ALA A 41 0.79 4.74 -10.39
N ALA A 42 0.83 5.18 -9.14
CA ALA A 42 1.36 6.48 -8.76
C ALA A 42 2.06 6.38 -7.41
N LEU A 43 3.33 6.78 -7.35
CA LEU A 43 4.17 6.65 -6.17
C LEU A 43 4.68 8.03 -5.77
N GLU A 44 4.44 8.42 -4.52
CA GLU A 44 5.19 9.51 -3.90
C GLU A 44 6.67 9.11 -3.74
N ASP A 45 7.54 10.12 -3.70
CA ASP A 45 8.98 9.87 -3.61
C ASP A 45 9.41 9.58 -2.16
N VAL A 46 9.92 8.37 -1.93
CA VAL A 46 10.34 7.89 -0.61
C VAL A 46 11.53 6.94 -0.71
N GLU A 47 12.33 6.93 0.35
CA GLU A 47 13.40 5.95 0.54
C GLU A 47 12.86 4.57 0.94
N ALA A 48 13.73 3.55 0.91
CA ALA A 48 13.45 2.24 1.49
C ALA A 48 13.22 2.34 3.01
N GLY A 49 12.44 1.40 3.57
CA GLY A 49 12.12 1.34 5.00
C GLY A 49 11.09 2.36 5.48
N ARG A 50 10.39 3.04 4.57
CA ARG A 50 9.36 4.03 4.90
C ARG A 50 7.97 3.40 4.94
N VAL A 51 7.16 3.79 5.92
CA VAL A 51 5.75 3.39 5.98
C VAL A 51 4.94 4.17 4.94
N VAL A 52 4.10 3.48 4.19
CA VAL A 52 3.26 4.04 3.11
C VAL A 52 1.82 3.56 3.19
N ALA A 53 0.91 4.40 2.72
CA ALA A 53 -0.50 4.05 2.50
C ALA A 53 -0.66 3.45 1.09
N LEU A 54 -1.14 2.22 1.01
CA LEU A 54 -1.40 1.53 -0.26
C LEU A 54 -2.85 1.76 -0.70
N HIS A 55 -3.03 2.34 -1.89
CA HIS A 55 -4.31 2.60 -2.53
C HIS A 55 -4.47 1.77 -3.80
N ALA A 56 -5.71 1.43 -4.14
CA ALA A 56 -6.04 0.88 -5.44
C ALA A 56 -6.36 2.01 -6.44
N ALA A 57 -6.00 1.84 -7.71
CA ALA A 57 -6.35 2.80 -8.76
C ALA A 57 -7.86 3.10 -8.79
N GLY A 58 -8.20 4.38 -8.61
CA GLY A 58 -9.59 4.87 -8.57
C GLY A 58 -10.32 4.66 -7.24
N LYS A 59 -9.61 4.34 -6.15
CA LYS A 59 -10.18 4.26 -4.80
C LYS A 59 -9.66 5.37 -3.90
N GLU A 60 -10.57 5.98 -3.16
CA GLU A 60 -10.28 7.07 -2.23
C GLU A 60 -9.52 6.58 -1.01
N HIS A 61 -9.97 5.49 -0.39
CA HIS A 61 -9.39 4.98 0.85
C HIS A 61 -8.26 3.98 0.61
N ALA A 62 -7.26 4.00 1.51
CA ALA A 62 -6.19 3.02 1.53
C ALA A 62 -6.73 1.61 1.76
N MET A 63 -6.25 0.64 0.97
CA MET A 63 -6.56 -0.78 1.12
C MET A 63 -5.59 -1.49 2.07
N ALA A 64 -4.38 -0.93 2.26
CA ALA A 64 -3.36 -1.48 3.14
C ALA A 64 -2.35 -0.42 3.61
N VAL A 65 -1.53 -0.82 4.56
CA VAL A 65 -0.36 -0.10 5.07
C VAL A 65 0.82 -1.07 5.03
N GLY A 66 1.97 -0.57 4.55
CA GLY A 66 3.17 -1.40 4.41
C GLY A 66 4.45 -0.58 4.51
N PHE A 67 5.58 -1.29 4.51
CA PHE A 67 6.92 -0.70 4.48
C PHE A 67 7.52 -0.86 3.09
N THR A 68 8.13 0.20 2.57
CA THR A 68 8.90 0.11 1.33
C THR A 68 10.11 -0.80 1.54
N VAL A 69 10.29 -1.77 0.66
CA VAL A 69 11.47 -2.66 0.63
C VAL A 69 12.56 -2.07 -0.26
N MET A 70 12.18 -1.23 -1.22
CA MET A 70 13.04 -0.50 -2.14
C MET A 70 12.60 0.98 -2.17
N SER A 71 13.51 1.90 -2.49
CA SER A 71 13.14 3.30 -2.74
C SER A 71 12.20 3.43 -3.95
N THR A 72 11.45 4.54 -4.04
CA THR A 72 10.59 4.82 -5.21
C THR A 72 11.38 4.81 -6.53
N ALA A 73 12.62 5.30 -6.50
CA ALA A 73 13.52 5.26 -7.65
C ALA A 73 13.86 3.82 -8.07
N GLU A 74 14.28 2.98 -7.12
CA GLU A 74 14.61 1.57 -7.37
C GLU A 74 13.41 0.74 -7.84
N ILE A 75 12.21 0.99 -7.30
CA ILE A 75 10.98 0.31 -7.74
C ILE A 75 10.74 0.56 -9.23
N LYS A 76 10.88 1.83 -9.66
CA LYS A 76 10.70 2.24 -11.06
C LYS A 76 11.79 1.69 -11.97
N GLU A 77 13.04 1.71 -11.52
CA GLU A 77 14.19 1.25 -12.30
C GLU A 77 14.22 -0.27 -12.46
N LYS A 78 14.12 -1.02 -11.35
CA LYS A 78 14.30 -2.48 -11.35
C LYS A 78 13.07 -3.20 -11.89
N ASN A 79 11.87 -2.66 -11.60
CA ASN A 79 10.58 -3.24 -11.98
C ASN A 79 10.44 -4.75 -11.69
N LYS A 80 11.11 -5.24 -10.64
CA LYS A 80 11.15 -6.65 -10.27
C LYS A 80 11.35 -6.82 -8.77
N GLY A 81 10.74 -7.86 -8.20
CA GLY A 81 10.82 -8.16 -6.76
C GLY A 81 9.72 -7.47 -5.96
N ILE A 82 9.86 -7.52 -4.63
CA ILE A 82 8.94 -6.90 -3.69
C ILE A 82 9.28 -5.43 -3.57
N GLY A 83 8.31 -4.55 -3.84
CA GLY A 83 8.46 -3.10 -3.65
C GLY A 83 7.97 -2.66 -2.28
N VAL A 84 6.86 -3.23 -1.80
CA VAL A 84 6.28 -2.92 -0.48
C VAL A 84 5.90 -4.21 0.23
N ASP A 85 6.37 -4.35 1.47
CA ASP A 85 5.98 -5.41 2.39
C ASP A 85 4.65 -5.02 3.07
N ASN A 86 3.64 -5.88 3.00
CA ASN A 86 2.27 -5.58 3.42
C ASN A 86 2.04 -6.01 4.88
N TRP A 87 1.75 -5.06 5.76
CA TRP A 87 1.68 -5.31 7.21
C TRP A 87 0.27 -5.26 7.78
N HIS A 88 -0.59 -4.41 7.21
CA HIS A 88 -1.97 -4.28 7.66
C HIS A 88 -2.87 -3.98 6.47
N PHE A 89 -3.98 -4.70 6.32
CA PHE A 89 -4.89 -4.53 5.19
C PHE A 89 -6.36 -4.64 5.60
N LEU A 90 -7.24 -4.08 4.77
CA LEU A 90 -8.67 -4.14 5.01
C LEU A 90 -9.16 -5.59 5.04
N GLY A 91 -9.80 -5.98 6.13
CA GLY A 91 -10.32 -7.34 6.33
C GLY A 91 -9.37 -8.29 7.04
N ASP A 92 -8.18 -7.86 7.43
CA ASP A 92 -7.31 -8.64 8.32
C ASP A 92 -7.83 -8.69 9.77
N GLY A 93 -7.11 -9.38 10.64
CA GLY A 93 -7.50 -9.54 12.05
C GLY A 93 -7.57 -8.21 12.81
N LEU A 94 -6.62 -7.30 12.60
CA LEU A 94 -6.59 -6.00 13.27
C LEU A 94 -7.74 -5.11 12.81
N PHE A 95 -8.07 -5.14 11.52
CA PHE A 95 -9.20 -4.41 10.96
C PHE A 95 -10.53 -4.92 11.55
N LYS A 96 -10.66 -6.25 11.68
CA LYS A 96 -11.87 -6.90 12.22
C LYS A 96 -12.04 -6.74 13.72
N LEU A 97 -10.95 -6.54 14.47
CA LEU A 97 -10.99 -6.34 15.92
C LEU A 97 -11.84 -5.13 16.30
N GLY A 98 -11.81 -4.07 15.50
CA GLY A 98 -12.53 -2.84 15.78
C GLY A 98 -12.01 -2.10 17.01
N PRO A 99 -12.79 -1.17 17.59
CA PRO A 99 -12.39 -0.44 18.79
C PRO A 99 -12.20 -1.40 19.96
N LEU A 100 -11.06 -1.30 20.65
CA LEU A 100 -10.87 -1.95 21.95
C LEU A 100 -11.91 -1.33 22.91
N SER A 101 -12.80 -2.17 23.44
CA SER A 101 -13.81 -1.81 24.44
C SER A 101 -13.17 -1.51 25.79
#